data_AF-A0A847JD80-F1
#
_entry.id   AF-A0A847JD80-F1
#
_cell.length_a   1.000
_cell.length_b   1.000
_cell.length_c   1.000
_cell.angle_alpha   90.00
_cell.angle_beta   90.00
_cell.angle_gamma   90.00
#
_symmetry.space_group_name_H-M   'P 1'
#
loop_
_entity.id
_entity.type
_entity.pdbx_description
1 polymer ?
#
loop_
_entity_poly.entity_id
_entity_poly.type
_entity_poly.pdbx_seq_one_letter_code
_entity_poly.pdbx_strand_id
1 'polypeptide(L)'
;MADYHAILKRAISAMPAPNGEARRAVYEKARSALVNQLKAFDPPLSPSEITQQRLQLEEAIRKVESEAAKGLLKAPPTAPAVRPPEPSHPPVAPEAA
;
A
#
# COMPACT_ATOMS: atom_id res chain seq x y z
N MET A 1 -7.70 14.25 -8.80
CA MET A 1 -7.26 12.84 -8.67
C MET A 1 -7.46 12.46 -7.22
N ALA A 2 -8.06 11.31 -6.94
CA ALA A 2 -8.32 10.92 -5.55
C ALA A 2 -6.99 10.76 -4.78
N ASP A 3 -6.78 11.60 -3.77
CA ASP A 3 -5.58 11.54 -2.92
C ASP A 3 -5.69 10.38 -1.93
N TYR A 4 -5.72 9.14 -2.43
CA TYR A 4 -5.77 7.90 -1.64
C TYR A 4 -4.70 7.89 -0.55
N HIS A 5 -3.51 8.39 -0.88
CA HIS A 5 -2.41 8.53 0.08
C HIS A 5 -2.76 9.44 1.26
N ALA A 6 -3.34 10.62 1.01
CA ALA A 6 -3.71 11.56 2.07
C ALA A 6 -4.84 10.98 2.94
N ILE A 7 -5.80 10.30 2.33
CA ILE A 7 -6.91 9.64 3.03
C ILE A 7 -6.37 8.54 3.96
N LEU A 8 -5.52 7.65 3.45
CA LEU A 8 -4.93 6.57 4.23
C LEU A 8 -4.05 7.11 5.36
N LYS A 9 -3.17 8.09 5.06
CA LYS A 9 -2.31 8.72 6.05
C LYS A 9 -3.11 9.37 7.17
N ARG A 10 -4.20 10.08 6.83
CA ARG A 10 -5.09 10.70 7.82
C ARG A 10 -5.84 9.65 8.64
N ALA A 11 -6.34 8.59 8.02
CA ALA A 11 -7.03 7.51 8.72
C ALA A 11 -6.11 6.83 9.74
N ILE A 12 -4.86 6.55 9.36
CA ILE A 12 -3.86 5.94 10.25
C ILE A 12 -3.43 6.90 11.35
N SER A 13 -3.22 8.18 11.02
CA SER A 13 -2.82 9.19 12.00
C SER A 13 -3.92 9.52 13.01
N ALA A 14 -5.19 9.30 12.65
CA ALA A 14 -6.32 9.47 13.53
C ALA A 14 -6.53 8.28 14.50
N MET A 15 -5.82 7.16 14.30
CA MET A 15 -5.90 6.01 15.20
C MET A 15 -5.07 6.23 16.47
N PRO A 16 -5.58 5.80 17.64
CA PRO A 16 -4.83 5.91 18.89
C PRO A 16 -3.60 4.98 18.95
N ALA A 17 -3.60 3.89 18.18
CA ALA A 17 -2.51 2.93 18.10
C ALA A 17 -2.25 2.51 16.64
N PRO A 18 -1.38 3.23 15.90
CA PRO A 18 -1.04 2.92 14.50
C PRO A 18 -0.08 1.72 14.35
N ASN A 19 -0.38 0.62 15.05
CA ASN A 19 0.36 -0.64 14.97
C ASN A 19 0.20 -1.28 13.58
N GLY A 20 1.10 -2.20 13.22
CA GLY A 20 1.07 -2.86 11.91
C GLY A 20 -0.27 -3.56 11.60
N GLU A 21 -0.89 -4.17 12.61
CA GLU A 21 -2.21 -4.80 12.50
C GLU A 21 -3.33 -3.78 12.22
N ALA A 22 -3.36 -2.66 12.96
CA ALA A 22 -4.35 -1.61 12.78
C ALA A 22 -4.23 -0.98 11.38
N ARG A 23 -3.00 -0.74 10.91
CA ARG A 23 -2.73 -0.29 9.54
C ARG A 23 -3.25 -1.27 8.50
N ARG A 24 -3.00 -2.58 8.69
CA ARG A 24 -3.49 -3.63 7.79
C ARG A 24 -5.01 -3.66 7.70
N ALA A 25 -5.72 -3.49 8.82
CA ALA A 25 -7.18 -3.41 8.83
C ALA A 25 -7.72 -2.21 8.02
N VAL A 26 -7.03 -1.06 8.07
CA VAL A 26 -7.38 0.12 7.25
C VAL A 26 -7.22 -0.18 5.75
N TYR A 27 -6.11 -0.81 5.36
CA TYR A 27 -5.84 -1.14 3.95
C TYR A 27 -6.87 -2.13 3.39
N GLU A 28 -7.21 -3.19 4.13
CA GLU A 28 -8.24 -4.16 3.73
C GLU A 28 -9.61 -3.49 3.55
N LYS A 29 -9.98 -2.60 4.49
CA LYS A 29 -11.22 -1.84 4.40
C LYS A 29 -11.24 -0.90 3.20
N ALA A 30 -10.13 -0.24 2.90
CA ALA A 30 -10.00 0.64 1.73
C ALA A 30 -10.15 -0.15 0.42
N ARG A 31 -9.58 -1.35 0.32
CA ARG A 31 -9.73 -2.23 -0.86
C ARG A 31 -11.19 -2.64 -1.07
N SER A 32 -11.87 -3.08 -0.01
CA SER A 32 -13.27 -3.47 -0.09
C SER A 32 -14.17 -2.28 -0.45
N ALA A 33 -13.93 -1.12 0.16
CA ALA A 33 -14.64 0.11 -0.16
C ALA A 33 -14.44 0.55 -1.62
N LEU A 34 -13.21 0.44 -2.15
CA LEU A 34 -12.93 0.75 -3.55
C LEU A 34 -13.74 -0.15 -4.48
N VAL A 35 -13.77 -1.47 -4.26
CA VAL A 35 -14.55 -2.39 -5.10
C VAL A 35 -16.04 -2.07 -5.05
N ASN A 36 -16.58 -1.77 -3.86
CA ASN A 36 -17.98 -1.38 -3.73
C ASN A 36 -18.29 -0.06 -4.45
N GLN A 37 -17.38 0.92 -4.34
CA GLN A 37 -17.54 2.20 -5.02
C GLN A 37 -17.47 2.03 -6.54
N LEU A 38 -16.51 1.27 -7.07
CA LEU A 38 -16.38 0.99 -8.50
C LEU A 38 -17.62 0.27 -9.07
N LYS A 39 -18.28 -0.58 -8.28
CA LYS A 39 -19.55 -1.23 -8.65
C LYS A 39 -20.76 -0.30 -8.57
N ALA A 40 -20.70 0.72 -7.71
CA ALA A 40 -21.77 1.69 -7.51
C ALA A 40 -21.73 2.87 -8.51
N PHE A 41 -20.70 2.96 -9.36
CA PHE A 41 -20.60 3.97 -10.41
C PHE A 41 -21.62 3.70 -11.54
N ASP A 42 -22.42 4.71 -11.88
CA ASP A 42 -23.34 4.71 -13.01
C ASP A 42 -23.21 6.03 -13.81
N PRO A 43 -22.81 6.00 -15.09
CA PRO A 43 -22.46 4.83 -15.90
C PRO A 43 -21.17 4.13 -15.41
N PRO A 44 -21.03 2.81 -15.67
CA PRO A 44 -19.89 2.03 -15.19
C PRO A 44 -18.56 2.58 -15.72
N LEU A 45 -17.56 2.61 -14.84
CA LEU A 45 -16.21 3.02 -15.19
C LEU A 45 -15.59 2.06 -16.21
N SER A 46 -14.80 2.61 -17.13
CA SER A 46 -14.02 1.82 -18.08
C SER A 46 -13.07 0.86 -17.36
N PRO A 47 -12.78 -0.32 -17.93
CA PRO A 47 -11.86 -1.29 -17.34
C PRO A 47 -10.46 -0.71 -17.08
N SER A 48 -10.00 0.20 -17.94
CA SER A 48 -8.76 0.96 -17.73
C SER A 48 -8.80 1.81 -16.47
N GLU A 49 -9.87 2.56 -16.25
CA GLU A 49 -10.06 3.40 -15.06
C GLU A 49 -10.15 2.56 -13.79
N ILE A 50 -10.89 1.45 -13.82
CA ILE A 50 -10.95 0.49 -12.70
C ILE A 50 -9.55 -0.01 -12.33
N THR A 51 -8.75 -0.37 -13.34
CA THR A 51 -7.38 -0.85 -13.13
C THR A 51 -6.50 0.26 -12.57
N GLN A 52 -6.59 1.48 -13.11
CA GLN A 52 -5.87 2.65 -12.62
C GLN A 52 -6.23 2.94 -11.16
N GLN A 53 -7.51 2.96 -10.80
CA GLN A 53 -7.96 3.20 -9.43
C GLN A 53 -7.42 2.15 -8.45
N ARG A 54 -7.43 0.87 -8.85
CA ARG A 54 -6.84 -0.22 -8.04
C ARG A 54 -5.33 -0.04 -7.88
N LEU A 55 -4.62 0.31 -8.95
CA LEU A 55 -3.17 0.54 -8.90
C LEU A 55 -2.83 1.73 -8.00
N GLN A 56 -3.54 2.85 -8.16
CA GLN A 56 -3.35 4.04 -7.34
C GLN A 56 -3.55 3.77 -5.84
N LEU A 57 -4.54 2.94 -5.48
CA LEU A 57 -4.74 2.52 -4.09
C LEU A 57 -3.55 1.71 -3.57
N GLU A 58 -3.08 0.71 -4.33
CA GLU A 58 -1.95 -0.14 -3.92
C GLU A 58 -0.64 0.65 -3.81
N GLU A 59 -0.38 1.58 -4.74
CA GLU A 59 0.77 2.48 -4.67
C GLU A 59 0.71 3.41 -3.46
N ALA A 60 -0.47 3.95 -3.16
CA ALA A 60 -0.69 4.76 -1.97
C ALA A 60 -0.41 3.96 -0.69
N ILE A 61 -0.88 2.72 -0.60
CA ILE A 61 -0.60 1.82 0.53
C ILE A 61 0.91 1.60 0.68
N ARG A 62 1.62 1.26 -0.41
CA ARG A 62 3.10 1.06 -0.38
C ARG A 62 3.84 2.31 0.11
N LYS A 63 3.41 3.49 -0.33
CA LYS A 63 4.02 4.76 0.08
C LYS A 63 3.79 5.04 1.56
N VAL A 64 2.56 4.84 2.05
CA VAL A 64 2.23 4.98 3.48
C VAL A 64 3.00 3.98 4.34
N GLU A 65 3.08 2.71 3.92
CA GLU A 65 3.86 1.70 4.65
C GLU A 65 5.36 2.02 4.67
N SER A 66 5.90 2.57 3.58
CA SER A 66 7.29 3.03 3.53
C SER A 66 7.52 4.19 4.50
N GLU A 67 6.60 5.14 4.59
CA GLU A 67 6.65 6.24 5.57
C GLU A 67 6.54 5.70 7.01
N ALA A 68 5.66 4.72 7.23
CA ALA A 68 5.48 4.07 8.53
C ALA A 68 6.76 3.32 8.96
N ALA A 69 7.38 2.58 8.04
CA ALA A 69 8.63 1.87 8.27
C ALA A 69 9.80 2.82 8.55
N LYS A 70 9.79 4.02 7.94
CA LYS A 70 10.76 5.10 8.22
C LYS A 70 10.51 5.82 9.55
N GLY A 71 9.47 5.45 10.31
CA GLY A 71 9.10 6.12 11.55
C GLY A 71 8.52 7.52 11.37
N LEU A 72 8.23 7.91 10.12
CA LEU A 72 7.61 9.22 9.80
C LEU A 72 6.14 9.26 10.25
N LEU A 73 5.52 8.09 10.42
CA LEU A 73 4.20 7.93 10.99
C LEU A 73 4.38 7.47 12.43
N LYS A 74 4.12 8.37 13.38
CA LYS A 74 4.38 8.27 14.82
C LYS A 74 3.85 6.93 15.40
N ALA A 75 4.71 5.92 15.45
CA ALA A 75 4.52 4.64 16.11
C ALA A 75 5.88 4.15 16.64
N PRO A 76 5.98 3.60 17.86
CA PRO A 76 7.23 3.01 18.34
C PRO A 76 7.61 1.78 17.49
N PRO A 77 8.92 1.52 17.30
CA PRO A 77 9.39 0.45 16.44
C PRO A 77 9.07 -0.91 17.08
N THR A 78 7.98 -1.54 16.63
CA THR A 78 7.71 -2.95 16.97
C THR A 78 7.26 -3.70 15.72
N ALA A 79 8.26 -4.17 14.97
CA ALA A 79 8.38 -5.52 14.39
C ALA A 79 9.25 -5.47 13.12
N PRO A 80 10.26 -6.35 13.00
CA PRO A 80 11.12 -6.41 11.82
C PRO A 80 10.32 -6.89 10.61
N ALA A 81 10.50 -6.18 9.50
CA ALA A 81 10.00 -6.60 8.20
C ALA A 81 10.52 -8.02 7.89
N VAL A 82 9.59 -8.97 7.75
CA VAL A 82 9.85 -10.21 7.02
C VAL A 82 10.17 -9.79 5.59
N ARG A 83 11.46 -9.69 5.28
CA ARG A 83 11.95 -9.53 3.92
C ARG A 83 11.47 -10.74 3.13
N PRO A 84 10.79 -10.60 1.98
CA PRO A 84 10.71 -11.69 1.04
C PRO A 84 12.16 -12.04 0.63
N PRO A 85 12.58 -13.31 0.63
CA PRO A 85 13.83 -13.66 0.00
C PRO A 85 13.70 -13.33 -1.50
N GLU A 86 14.46 -12.34 -1.96
CA GLU A 86 14.76 -12.19 -3.39
C GLU A 86 15.33 -13.54 -3.86
N PRO A 87 14.82 -14.13 -4.95
CA PRO A 87 15.42 -15.32 -5.52
C PRO A 87 16.85 -14.98 -5.94
N SER A 88 17.82 -15.69 -5.38
CA SER A 88 19.22 -15.65 -5.79
C SER A 88 19.32 -15.89 -7.29
N HIS A 89 19.51 -14.83 -8.07
CA HIS A 89 20.10 -14.93 -9.38
C HIS A 89 21.59 -14.63 -9.20
N PRO A 90 22.50 -15.61 -9.29
CA PRO A 90 23.91 -15.29 -9.44
C PRO A 90 24.09 -14.54 -10.78
N PRO A 91 24.79 -13.39 -10.81
CA PRO A 91 25.15 -12.77 -12.06
C PRO A 91 26.11 -13.71 -12.79
N VAL A 92 25.75 -14.04 -14.03
CA VAL A 92 26.67 -14.56 -15.03
C VAL A 92 27.91 -13.67 -15.07
N ALA A 93 29.07 -14.22 -14.73
CA ALA A 93 30.35 -13.57 -14.99
C ALA A 93 30.77 -13.89 -16.43
N PRO A 94 31.03 -12.89 -17.29
CA PRO A 94 31.82 -13.08 -18.47
C PRO A 94 33.32 -12.89 -18.15
N GLU A 95 34.13 -13.74 -18.79
CA GLU A 95 35.43 -13.42 -19.38
C GLU A 95 36.75 -13.60 -18.57
N ALA A 96 37.57 -14.49 -19.16
CA ALA A 96 39.03 -14.47 -19.37
C ALA A 96 40.03 -14.45 -18.20
N ALA A 97 40.77 -15.57 -18.10
CA ALA A 97 42.22 -15.61 -18.28
C ALA A 97 42.63 -17.00 -18.79
#